data_AF-C4LHI0-F1
#
_entry.id   AF-C4LHI0-F1
#
_cell.length_a   1.000
_cell.length_b   1.000
_cell.length_c   1.000
_cell.angle_alpha   90.00
_cell.angle_beta   90.00
_cell.angle_gamma   90.00
#
_symmetry.space_group_name_H-M   'P 1'
#
loop_
_entity.id
_entity.type
_entity.pdbx_description
1 polymer ?
#
loop_
_entity_poly.entity_id
_entity_poly.type
_entity_poly.pdbx_seq_one_letter_code
_entity_poly.pdbx_strand_id
1 'polypeptide(L)'
;MECSEVRQALSARIDGERSRATWDDDVIDAHLAECEDCQNWYTQALTLGRTLRVAPADDSESIPDFSEFLVQSVPEDQLPHRRSWRVISLSLSRIALIVLGLIYVGWAIYLLSHSTTLTGSPVPSGGDSDGAVGDSHDPDVARLFIDAAAMRLSLGFSLFWCAWRPRMTAGMIPLFGALWAFTAGFASRDIVLGLATPQQLMGLVLFIVTVLVMVWCWFSHFGVSAGDVVTGSLKSFSARPVKSTFSDARETARLIDEANDDVHRHVGDQ
;
A
#
# COMPACT_ATOMS: atom_id res chain seq x y z
N MET A 1 28.92 18.29 28.63
CA MET A 1 28.80 16.92 28.10
C MET A 1 28.55 17.05 26.62
N GLU A 2 29.34 16.38 25.79
CA GLU A 2 29.21 16.48 24.35
C GLU A 2 27.95 15.72 23.89
N CYS A 3 27.15 16.32 23.02
CA CYS A 3 25.92 15.70 22.52
C CYS A 3 26.18 14.37 21.79
N SER A 4 27.39 14.17 21.24
CA SER A 4 27.80 12.92 20.60
C SER A 4 27.87 11.75 21.58
N GLU A 5 28.40 11.97 22.78
CA GLU A 5 28.49 10.93 23.84
C GLU A 5 27.10 10.52 24.33
N VAL A 6 26.22 11.51 24.54
CA VAL A 6 24.82 11.29 24.95
C VAL A 6 24.06 10.48 23.89
N ARG A 7 24.22 10.82 22.60
CA ARG A 7 23.58 10.09 21.50
C ARG A 7 24.08 8.64 21.40
N GLN A 8 25.37 8.40 21.62
CA GLN A 8 25.93 7.04 21.61
C GLN A 8 25.41 6.19 22.77
N ALA A 9 25.30 6.78 23.97
CA ALA A 9 24.71 6.08 25.11
C ALA A 9 23.23 5.75 24.86
N LEU A 10 22.50 6.69 24.26
CA LEU A 10 21.09 6.57 23.95
C LEU A 10 20.81 5.58 22.81
N SER A 11 21.69 5.47 21.80
CA SER A 11 21.60 4.42 20.79
C SER A 11 21.82 3.03 21.39
N ALA A 12 22.82 2.87 22.26
CA ALA A 12 23.05 1.60 22.95
C ALA A 12 21.82 1.17 23.76
N ARG A 13 21.17 2.13 24.44
CA ARG A 13 19.91 1.89 25.17
C ARG A 13 18.75 1.46 24.26
N ILE A 14 18.63 2.03 23.06
CA ILE A 14 17.62 1.61 22.06
C ILE A 14 17.86 0.17 21.61
N ASP A 15 19.13 -0.22 21.43
CA ASP A 15 19.52 -1.56 21.01
C ASP A 15 19.52 -2.59 22.16
N GLY A 16 19.26 -2.14 23.40
CA GLY A 16 19.27 -2.97 24.60
C GLY A 16 20.67 -3.35 25.08
N GLU A 17 21.71 -2.72 24.54
CA GLU A 17 23.09 -2.90 24.95
C GLU A 17 23.43 -1.99 26.15
N ARG A 18 24.37 -2.44 26.99
CA ARG A 18 24.89 -1.59 28.07
C ARG A 18 25.73 -0.47 27.45
N SER A 19 25.36 0.78 27.74
CA SER A 19 26.14 1.94 27.33
C SER A 19 27.55 1.85 27.94
N ARG A 20 28.59 2.09 27.12
CA ARG A 20 29.97 2.30 27.59
C ARG A 20 30.22 3.78 27.83
N ALA A 21 29.21 4.50 28.29
CA ALA A 21 29.34 5.91 28.59
C ALA A 21 30.20 6.07 29.85
N THR A 22 31.02 7.12 29.88
CA THR A 22 31.77 7.51 31.08
C THR A 22 30.84 8.04 32.19
N TRP A 23 29.62 8.42 31.82
CA TRP A 23 28.62 9.07 32.67
C TRP A 23 27.49 8.12 33.05
N ASP A 24 26.93 8.31 34.24
CA ASP A 24 25.78 7.57 34.75
C ASP A 24 24.50 7.93 33.98
N ASP A 25 23.54 7.00 33.95
CA ASP A 25 22.28 7.13 33.22
C ASP A 25 21.46 8.35 33.70
N ASP A 26 21.52 8.67 34.99
CA ASP A 26 20.84 9.84 35.57
C ASP A 26 21.33 11.18 34.96
N VAL A 27 22.62 11.27 34.62
CA VAL A 27 23.20 12.48 34.05
C VAL A 27 22.86 12.60 32.55
N ILE A 28 22.76 11.46 31.87
CA ILE A 28 22.31 11.36 30.48
C ILE A 28 20.84 11.79 30.38
N ASP A 29 19.98 11.33 31.30
CA ASP A 29 18.57 11.69 31.36
C ASP A 29 18.37 13.19 31.69
N ALA A 30 19.19 13.75 32.58
CA ALA A 30 19.18 15.19 32.86
C ALA A 30 19.58 16.03 31.63
N HIS A 31 20.56 15.59 30.84
CA HIS A 31 20.93 16.26 29.60
C HIS A 31 19.84 16.15 28.53
N LEU A 32 19.19 14.98 28.43
CA LEU A 32 18.06 14.79 27.52
C LEU A 32 16.88 15.69 27.87
N ALA A 33 16.66 15.99 29.15
CA ALA A 33 15.59 16.90 29.59
C ALA A 33 15.82 18.36 29.16
N GLU A 34 17.08 18.80 29.06
CA GLU A 34 17.42 20.21 28.80
C GLU A 34 17.79 20.48 27.33
N CYS A 35 18.29 19.48 26.59
CA CYS A 35 18.82 19.67 25.23
C CYS A 35 17.80 19.30 24.13
N GLU A 36 17.26 20.32 23.44
CA GLU A 36 16.31 20.15 22.33
C GLU A 36 16.87 19.31 21.17
N ASP A 37 18.16 19.44 20.84
CA ASP A 37 18.80 18.67 19.77
C ASP A 37 18.86 17.16 20.05
N CYS A 38 19.08 16.79 21.32
CA CYS A 38 19.10 15.40 21.75
C CYS A 38 17.67 14.83 21.84
N GLN A 39 16.68 15.63 22.25
CA GLN A 39 15.27 15.25 22.23
C GLN A 39 14.77 14.97 20.81
N ASN A 40 15.10 15.87 19.88
CA ASN A 40 14.73 15.74 18.47
C ASN A 40 15.38 14.49 17.86
N TRP A 41 16.69 14.29 18.09
CA TRP A 41 17.40 13.10 17.62
C TRP A 41 16.80 11.81 18.19
N TYR A 42 16.52 11.76 19.50
CA TYR A 42 15.98 10.56 20.15
C TYR A 42 14.57 10.21 19.62
N THR A 43 13.72 11.21 19.48
CA THR A 43 12.38 11.04 18.89
C THR A 43 12.49 10.51 17.47
N GLN A 44 13.41 11.06 16.67
CA GLN A 44 13.64 10.60 15.30
C GLN A 44 14.16 9.16 15.26
N ALA A 45 15.11 8.79 16.12
CA ALA A 45 15.65 7.43 16.22
C ALA A 45 14.56 6.40 16.57
N LEU A 46 13.70 6.71 17.54
CA LEU A 46 12.57 5.84 17.92
C LEU A 46 11.54 5.70 16.79
N THR A 47 11.24 6.79 16.07
CA THR A 47 10.32 6.71 14.92
C THR A 47 10.89 5.84 13.80
N LEU A 48 12.19 5.98 13.51
CA LEU A 48 12.86 5.17 12.49
C LEU A 48 12.87 3.69 12.87
N GLY A 49 13.25 3.36 14.11
CA GLY A 49 13.21 1.99 14.63
C GLY A 49 11.81 1.36 14.48
N ARG A 50 10.75 2.12 14.78
CA ARG A 50 9.37 1.65 14.60
C ARG A 50 9.00 1.40 13.13
N THR A 51 9.49 2.23 12.20
CA THR A 51 9.24 2.03 10.75
C THR A 51 10.01 0.86 10.17
N LEU A 52 11.22 0.59 10.68
CA LEU A 52 12.07 -0.52 10.26
C LEU A 52 11.65 -1.84 10.87
N ARG A 53 10.91 -1.82 11.98
CA ARG A 53 10.30 -3.01 12.61
C ARG A 53 9.12 -3.50 11.76
N VAL A 54 9.44 -4.10 10.61
CA VAL A 54 8.54 -4.85 9.74
C VAL A 54 8.75 -6.34 10.02
N ALA A 55 8.67 -6.72 11.29
CA ALA A 55 8.55 -8.13 11.63
C ALA A 55 7.05 -8.47 11.58
N PRO A 56 6.65 -9.62 10.99
CA PRO A 56 5.42 -10.27 11.40
C PRO A 56 5.43 -10.33 12.93
N ALA A 57 4.27 -10.18 13.58
CA ALA A 57 4.19 -10.57 14.99
C ALA A 57 4.63 -12.04 15.02
N ASP A 58 5.85 -12.30 15.50
CA ASP A 58 6.28 -13.66 15.74
C ASP A 58 5.28 -14.24 16.72
N ASP A 59 4.76 -15.43 16.40
CA ASP A 59 3.93 -16.25 17.29
C ASP A 59 4.75 -16.77 18.50
N SER A 60 5.81 -16.04 18.89
CA SER A 60 6.65 -16.34 20.05
C SER A 60 5.96 -15.78 21.29
N GLU A 61 5.31 -16.69 22.01
CA GLU A 61 4.78 -16.51 23.35
C GLU A 61 3.56 -15.58 23.38
N SER A 62 2.42 -16.15 23.75
CA SER A 62 1.14 -15.45 23.88
C SER A 62 1.29 -14.29 24.87
N ILE A 63 1.66 -13.11 24.37
CA ILE A 63 1.52 -11.86 25.09
C ILE A 63 0.03 -11.80 25.45
N PRO A 64 -0.33 -11.82 26.75
CA PRO A 64 -1.72 -11.74 27.16
C PRO A 64 -2.35 -10.53 26.49
N ASP A 65 -3.57 -10.69 25.97
CA ASP A 65 -4.24 -9.62 25.25
C ASP A 65 -4.56 -8.46 26.21
N PHE A 66 -3.63 -7.52 26.33
CA PHE A 66 -3.80 -6.31 27.12
C PHE A 66 -4.65 -5.27 26.39
N SER A 67 -5.19 -5.56 25.20
CA SER A 67 -6.00 -4.60 24.44
C SER A 67 -7.23 -4.16 25.23
N GLU A 68 -7.87 -5.08 25.95
CA GLU A 68 -9.05 -4.77 26.76
C GLU A 68 -8.69 -3.88 27.96
N PHE A 69 -7.61 -4.20 28.68
CA PHE A 69 -7.14 -3.40 29.81
C PHE A 69 -6.60 -2.02 29.37
N LEU A 70 -5.92 -1.94 28.23
CA LEU A 70 -5.45 -0.65 27.69
C LEU A 70 -6.62 0.20 27.17
N VAL A 71 -7.62 -0.40 26.53
CA VAL A 71 -8.80 0.34 26.06
C VAL A 71 -9.60 0.87 27.25
N GLN A 72 -9.70 0.09 28.32
CA GLN A 72 -10.45 0.46 29.52
C GLN A 72 -9.72 1.48 30.41
N SER A 73 -8.39 1.57 30.30
CA SER A 73 -7.59 2.57 31.02
C SER A 73 -7.48 3.91 30.30
N VAL A 74 -7.99 4.02 29.06
CA VAL A 74 -8.07 5.29 28.32
C VAL A 74 -9.46 5.89 28.53
N PRO A 75 -9.59 7.03 29.20
CA PRO A 75 -10.86 7.75 29.34
C PRO A 75 -11.50 8.03 27.96
N GLU A 76 -12.78 7.64 27.79
CA GLU A 76 -13.52 7.81 26.53
C GLU A 76 -13.58 9.26 26.03
N ASP A 77 -13.45 10.24 26.93
CA ASP A 77 -13.48 11.69 26.64
C ASP A 77 -12.25 12.17 25.86
N GLN A 78 -11.15 11.41 25.88
CA GLN A 78 -9.91 11.72 25.16
C GLN A 78 -9.77 10.95 23.85
N LEU A 79 -10.73 10.10 23.48
CA LEU A 79 -10.72 9.44 22.18
C LEU A 79 -11.11 10.46 21.10
N PRO A 80 -10.19 10.87 20.21
CA PRO A 80 -10.54 11.83 19.17
C PRO A 80 -11.61 11.21 18.27
N HIS A 81 -12.74 11.90 18.09
CA HIS A 81 -13.82 11.50 17.16
C HIS A 81 -13.32 11.20 15.74
N ARG A 82 -12.13 11.72 15.38
CA ARG A 82 -11.42 11.41 14.14
C ARG A 82 -10.96 9.95 14.01
N ARG A 83 -10.88 9.17 15.10
CA ARG A 83 -10.47 7.76 15.10
C ARG A 83 -11.64 6.84 14.74
N SER A 84 -12.84 7.08 15.27
CA SER A 84 -14.04 6.29 14.95
C SER A 84 -14.47 6.45 13.50
N TRP A 85 -14.46 7.67 12.96
CA TRP A 85 -14.76 7.92 11.54
C TRP A 85 -13.82 7.19 10.58
N ARG A 86 -12.54 7.03 10.94
CA ARG A 86 -11.56 6.27 10.13
C ARG A 86 -11.91 4.78 10.09
N VAL A 87 -12.17 4.18 11.25
CA VAL A 87 -12.53 2.76 11.34
C VAL A 87 -13.84 2.49 10.60
N ILE A 88 -14.84 3.37 10.75
CA ILE A 88 -16.12 3.27 10.03
C ILE A 88 -15.92 3.41 8.52
N SER A 89 -15.11 4.37 8.07
CA SER A 89 -14.85 4.59 6.64
C SER A 89 -14.10 3.43 5.97
N LEU A 90 -13.22 2.74 6.69
CA LEU A 90 -12.52 1.55 6.21
C LEU A 90 -13.45 0.33 6.13
N SER A 91 -14.31 0.13 7.13
CA SER A 91 -15.31 -0.93 7.09
C SER A 91 -16.30 -0.71 5.95
N LEU A 92 -16.74 0.53 5.74
CA LEU A 92 -17.64 0.88 4.66
C LEU A 92 -17.01 0.69 3.27
N SER A 93 -15.74 1.06 3.10
CA SER A 93 -15.04 0.85 1.82
C SER A 93 -14.84 -0.63 1.50
N ARG A 94 -14.57 -1.48 2.50
CA ARG A 94 -14.52 -2.94 2.31
C ARG A 94 -15.84 -3.51 1.84
N ILE A 95 -16.93 -3.12 2.49
CA ILE A 95 -18.28 -3.55 2.08
C ILE A 95 -18.56 -3.10 0.66
N ALA A 96 -18.22 -1.86 0.31
CA ALA A 96 -18.38 -1.34 -1.05
C ALA A 96 -17.58 -2.15 -2.09
N LEU A 97 -16.31 -2.50 -1.81
CA LEU A 97 -15.50 -3.33 -2.71
C LEU A 97 -16.08 -4.74 -2.90
N ILE A 98 -16.59 -5.35 -1.84
CA ILE A 98 -17.25 -6.67 -1.91
C ILE A 98 -18.51 -6.58 -2.77
N VAL A 99 -19.36 -5.56 -2.53
CA VAL A 99 -20.58 -5.34 -3.30
C VAL A 99 -20.27 -5.12 -4.78
N LEU A 100 -19.28 -4.27 -5.10
CA LEU A 100 -18.83 -4.07 -6.48
C LEU A 100 -18.29 -5.36 -7.10
N GLY A 101 -17.49 -6.14 -6.36
CA GLY A 101 -17.02 -7.46 -6.81
C GLY A 101 -18.16 -8.39 -7.18
N LEU A 102 -19.22 -8.45 -6.35
CA LEU A 102 -20.43 -9.22 -6.63
C LEU A 102 -21.18 -8.70 -7.87
N ILE A 103 -21.24 -7.38 -8.07
CA ILE A 103 -21.84 -6.78 -9.27
C ILE A 103 -21.08 -7.20 -10.53
N TYR A 104 -19.74 -7.20 -10.53
CA TYR A 104 -18.95 -7.68 -11.66
C TYR A 104 -19.16 -9.17 -11.95
N VAL A 105 -19.25 -10.00 -10.91
CA VAL A 105 -19.55 -11.43 -11.05
C VAL A 105 -20.95 -11.64 -11.63
N GLY A 106 -21.96 -10.93 -11.11
CA GLY A 106 -23.32 -10.97 -11.65
C GLY A 106 -23.37 -10.53 -13.11
N TRP A 107 -22.60 -9.50 -13.48
CA TRP A 107 -22.53 -9.04 -14.85
C TRP A 107 -21.83 -10.05 -15.78
N ALA A 108 -20.78 -10.73 -15.32
CA ALA A 108 -20.16 -11.81 -16.08
C ALA A 108 -21.12 -12.98 -16.31
N ILE A 109 -21.87 -13.40 -15.28
CA ILE A 109 -22.88 -14.45 -15.39
C ILE A 109 -23.98 -14.03 -16.37
N TYR A 110 -24.42 -12.76 -16.33
CA TYR A 110 -25.39 -12.22 -17.27
C TYR A 110 -24.89 -12.29 -18.73
N LEU A 111 -23.61 -12.04 -18.99
CA LEU A 111 -23.04 -12.18 -20.34
C LEU A 111 -23.00 -13.64 -20.80
N LEU A 112 -22.62 -14.57 -19.91
CA LEU A 112 -22.61 -16.01 -20.20
C LEU A 112 -24.00 -16.57 -20.48
N SER A 113 -25.02 -16.10 -19.77
CA SER A 113 -26.39 -16.57 -19.99
C SER A 113 -26.91 -16.14 -21.36
N HIS A 114 -26.61 -14.89 -21.78
CA HIS A 114 -26.99 -14.38 -23.09
C HIS A 114 -26.21 -15.05 -24.23
N SER A 115 -24.95 -15.44 -24.02
CA SER A 115 -24.20 -16.20 -25.04
C SER A 115 -24.71 -17.63 -25.20
N THR A 116 -25.14 -18.27 -24.11
CA THR A 116 -25.63 -19.66 -24.14
C THR A 116 -26.96 -19.80 -24.89
N THR A 117 -27.84 -18.79 -24.79
CA THR A 117 -29.11 -18.77 -25.53
C THR A 117 -28.94 -18.66 -27.04
N LEU A 118 -27.81 -18.13 -27.52
CA LEU A 118 -27.49 -18.01 -28.95
C LEU A 118 -26.97 -19.33 -29.55
N THR A 119 -26.35 -20.20 -28.73
CA THR A 119 -25.81 -21.49 -29.17
C THR A 119 -26.76 -22.69 -28.98
N GLY A 120 -27.87 -22.49 -28.25
CA GLY A 120 -28.77 -23.57 -27.82
C GLY A 120 -29.96 -23.89 -28.75
N SER A 121 -30.13 -23.17 -29.87
CA SER A 121 -31.22 -23.46 -30.82
C SER A 121 -30.76 -24.47 -31.88
N PRO A 122 -31.44 -25.62 -32.06
CA PRO A 122 -31.09 -26.58 -33.10
C PRO A 122 -31.45 -26.00 -34.47
N VAL A 123 -30.44 -25.67 -35.29
CA VAL A 123 -30.66 -25.15 -36.66
C VAL A 123 -30.88 -26.31 -37.64
N PRO A 124 -31.99 -26.33 -38.40
CA PRO A 124 -32.11 -27.13 -39.62
C PRO A 124 -31.25 -26.51 -40.72
N SER A 125 -30.30 -27.26 -41.27
CA SER A 125 -29.50 -26.83 -42.41
C SER A 125 -30.38 -26.55 -43.64
N GLY A 126 -30.44 -25.29 -44.09
CA GLY A 126 -31.11 -24.95 -45.34
C GLY A 126 -31.01 -23.49 -45.76
N GLY A 127 -30.10 -23.20 -46.72
CA GLY A 127 -30.34 -22.34 -47.89
C GLY A 127 -30.32 -20.80 -47.74
N ASP A 128 -29.23 -20.21 -48.23
CA ASP A 128 -29.11 -18.98 -49.03
C ASP A 128 -30.04 -17.77 -48.78
N SER A 129 -29.49 -16.68 -48.23
CA SER A 129 -29.70 -15.33 -48.77
C SER A 129 -28.68 -14.29 -48.28
N ASP A 130 -28.31 -13.46 -49.23
CA ASP A 130 -27.38 -12.33 -49.25
C ASP A 130 -27.94 -11.13 -48.46
N GLY A 131 -27.18 -10.58 -47.49
CA GLY A 131 -27.58 -9.39 -46.75
C GLY A 131 -26.88 -9.16 -45.40
N ALA A 132 -26.00 -8.16 -45.34
CA ALA A 132 -25.25 -7.76 -44.15
C ALA A 132 -26.13 -7.18 -43.02
N VAL A 133 -26.39 -7.96 -41.97
CA VAL A 133 -26.36 -7.59 -40.53
C VAL A 133 -26.14 -8.91 -39.77
N GLY A 134 -25.13 -8.94 -38.88
CA GLY A 134 -24.57 -10.15 -38.26
C GLY A 134 -25.57 -11.22 -37.86
N ASP A 135 -25.33 -12.43 -38.38
CA ASP A 135 -25.99 -13.66 -37.98
C ASP A 135 -25.78 -13.89 -36.47
N SER A 136 -26.87 -14.01 -35.72
CA SER A 136 -26.86 -14.20 -34.27
C SER A 136 -26.33 -15.58 -33.82
N HIS A 137 -25.82 -16.38 -34.76
CA HIS A 137 -25.27 -17.72 -34.54
C HIS A 137 -23.76 -17.84 -34.85
N ASP A 138 -23.06 -16.73 -35.05
CA ASP A 138 -21.64 -16.75 -35.42
C ASP A 138 -20.74 -17.13 -34.20
N PRO A 139 -19.96 -18.24 -34.26
CA PRO A 139 -19.16 -18.74 -33.13
C PRO A 139 -18.12 -17.74 -32.61
N ASP A 140 -17.66 -16.81 -33.45
CA ASP A 140 -16.68 -15.80 -33.04
C ASP A 140 -17.28 -14.74 -32.11
N VAL A 141 -18.56 -14.39 -32.30
CA VAL A 141 -19.27 -13.46 -31.41
C VAL A 141 -19.45 -14.09 -30.02
N ALA A 142 -19.73 -15.39 -29.95
CA ALA A 142 -19.80 -16.12 -28.68
C ALA A 142 -18.46 -16.13 -27.92
N ARG A 143 -17.33 -16.28 -28.62
CA ARG A 143 -15.99 -16.20 -28.02
C ARG A 143 -15.71 -14.83 -27.40
N LEU A 144 -16.07 -13.75 -28.09
CA LEU A 144 -15.92 -12.39 -27.56
C LEU A 144 -16.72 -12.19 -26.26
N PHE A 145 -17.91 -12.77 -26.15
CA PHE A 145 -18.69 -12.73 -24.90
C PHE A 145 -18.03 -13.51 -23.76
N ILE A 146 -17.45 -14.66 -24.05
CA ILE A 146 -16.71 -15.47 -23.06
C ILE A 146 -15.47 -14.71 -22.57
N ASP A 147 -14.68 -14.13 -23.48
CA ASP A 147 -13.50 -13.32 -23.12
C ASP A 147 -13.90 -12.09 -22.30
N ALA A 148 -14.99 -11.43 -22.71
CA ALA A 148 -15.55 -10.28 -22.01
C ALA A 148 -16.08 -10.63 -20.61
N ALA A 149 -16.57 -11.84 -20.41
CA ALA A 149 -16.98 -12.30 -19.09
C ALA A 149 -15.78 -12.72 -18.22
N ALA A 150 -14.78 -13.37 -18.82
CA ALA A 150 -13.53 -13.73 -18.13
C ALA A 150 -12.83 -12.49 -17.57
N MET A 151 -12.75 -11.40 -18.33
CA MET A 151 -12.18 -10.13 -17.81
C MET A 151 -13.00 -9.57 -16.64
N ARG A 152 -14.33 -9.66 -16.67
CA ARG A 152 -15.19 -9.16 -15.57
C ARG A 152 -15.04 -9.99 -14.31
N LEU A 153 -14.94 -11.32 -14.44
CA LEU A 153 -14.64 -12.20 -13.30
C LEU A 153 -13.27 -11.89 -12.69
N SER A 154 -12.26 -11.65 -13.53
CA SER A 154 -10.92 -11.28 -13.08
C SER A 154 -10.92 -9.97 -12.28
N LEU A 155 -11.66 -8.95 -12.74
CA LEU A 155 -11.82 -7.69 -12.01
C LEU A 155 -12.56 -7.89 -10.69
N GLY A 156 -13.64 -8.68 -10.69
CA GLY A 156 -14.35 -9.04 -9.46
C GLY A 156 -13.45 -9.72 -8.44
N PHE A 157 -12.64 -10.70 -8.88
CA PHE A 157 -11.67 -11.39 -8.02
C PHE A 157 -10.62 -10.44 -7.45
N SER A 158 -10.11 -9.52 -8.27
CA SER A 158 -9.15 -8.50 -7.85
C SER A 158 -9.74 -7.56 -6.79
N LEU A 159 -11.03 -7.22 -6.87
CA LEU A 159 -11.72 -6.42 -5.85
C LEU A 159 -11.91 -7.19 -4.54
N PHE A 160 -12.25 -8.48 -4.60
CA PHE A 160 -12.29 -9.33 -3.39
C PHE A 160 -10.91 -9.43 -2.73
N TRP A 161 -9.84 -9.55 -3.52
CA TRP A 161 -8.47 -9.54 -3.01
C TRP A 161 -8.11 -8.21 -2.35
N CYS A 162 -8.49 -7.08 -2.97
CA CYS A 162 -8.33 -5.75 -2.37
C CYS A 162 -9.13 -5.58 -1.07
N ALA A 163 -10.33 -6.18 -0.98
CA ALA A 163 -11.14 -6.15 0.24
C ALA A 163 -10.47 -6.92 1.40
N TRP A 164 -9.80 -8.03 1.11
CA TRP A 164 -9.05 -8.80 2.12
C TRP A 164 -7.79 -8.05 2.58
N ARG A 165 -7.01 -7.49 1.64
CA ARG A 165 -5.78 -6.73 1.96
C ARG A 165 -5.83 -5.33 1.32
N PRO A 166 -6.38 -4.32 2.03
CA PRO A 166 -6.51 -2.94 1.52
C PRO A 166 -5.17 -2.28 1.13
N ARG A 167 -4.05 -2.75 1.67
CA ARG A 167 -2.70 -2.29 1.29
C ARG A 167 -2.42 -2.49 -0.21
N MET A 168 -3.05 -3.48 -0.85
CA MET A 168 -2.88 -3.77 -2.28
C MET A 168 -3.66 -2.81 -3.19
N THR A 169 -4.64 -2.07 -2.66
CA THR A 169 -5.47 -1.14 -3.44
C THR A 169 -4.62 -0.06 -4.14
N ALA A 170 -3.57 0.43 -3.48
CA ALA A 170 -2.67 1.44 -4.04
C ALA A 170 -2.02 0.99 -5.37
N GLY A 171 -1.57 -0.27 -5.43
CA GLY A 171 -0.94 -0.83 -6.63
C GLY A 171 -1.92 -1.11 -7.77
N MET A 172 -3.20 -1.29 -7.46
CA MET A 172 -4.22 -1.65 -8.44
C MET A 172 -4.98 -0.43 -9.02
N ILE A 173 -4.91 0.75 -8.38
CA ILE A 173 -5.54 1.99 -8.89
C ILE A 173 -5.09 2.31 -10.32
N PRO A 174 -3.80 2.27 -10.70
CA PRO A 174 -3.38 2.55 -12.06
C PRO A 174 -3.98 1.58 -13.09
N LEU A 175 -4.15 0.30 -12.73
CA LEU A 175 -4.75 -0.71 -13.60
C LEU A 175 -6.22 -0.39 -13.89
N PHE A 176 -7.02 -0.20 -12.84
CA PHE A 176 -8.45 0.13 -12.99
C PHE A 176 -8.66 1.52 -13.61
N GLY A 177 -7.79 2.48 -13.28
CA GLY A 177 -7.80 3.82 -13.85
C GLY A 177 -7.50 3.81 -15.35
N ALA A 178 -6.48 3.07 -15.79
CA ALA A 178 -6.17 2.91 -17.20
C ALA A 178 -7.30 2.20 -17.94
N LEU A 179 -7.84 1.11 -17.38
CA LEU A 179 -8.99 0.40 -17.95
C LEU A 179 -10.18 1.35 -18.16
N TRP A 180 -10.53 2.15 -17.16
CA TRP A 180 -11.58 3.14 -17.28
C TRP A 180 -11.26 4.21 -18.34
N ALA A 181 -10.04 4.75 -18.35
CA ALA A 181 -9.66 5.80 -19.30
C ALA A 181 -9.74 5.33 -20.76
N PHE A 182 -9.23 4.12 -21.05
CA PHE A 182 -9.31 3.55 -22.40
C PHE A 182 -10.75 3.24 -22.80
N THR A 183 -11.53 2.63 -21.90
CA THR A 183 -12.96 2.33 -22.18
C THR A 183 -13.78 3.62 -22.38
N ALA A 184 -13.50 4.67 -21.60
CA ALA A 184 -14.09 6.00 -21.80
C ALA A 184 -13.71 6.60 -23.16
N GLY A 185 -12.45 6.45 -23.57
CA GLY A 185 -11.98 6.87 -24.89
C GLY A 185 -12.74 6.20 -26.03
N PHE A 186 -12.91 4.87 -25.99
CA PHE A 186 -13.72 4.15 -26.99
C PHE A 186 -15.20 4.55 -26.92
N ALA A 187 -15.76 4.70 -25.72
CA ALA A 187 -17.14 5.16 -25.57
C ALA A 187 -17.37 6.56 -26.12
N SER A 188 -16.38 7.47 -26.02
CA SER A 188 -16.49 8.82 -26.57
C SER A 188 -16.70 8.80 -28.09
N ARG A 189 -16.02 7.90 -28.81
CA ARG A 189 -16.22 7.70 -30.26
C ARG A 189 -17.65 7.24 -30.54
N ASP A 190 -18.14 6.24 -29.81
CA ASP A 190 -19.48 5.69 -30.06
C ASP A 190 -20.58 6.70 -29.73
N ILE A 191 -20.37 7.58 -28.75
CA ILE A 191 -21.26 8.71 -28.46
C ILE A 191 -21.27 9.71 -29.62
N VAL A 192 -20.10 10.09 -30.15
CA VAL A 192 -20.00 11.05 -31.28
C VAL A 192 -20.64 10.48 -32.55
N LEU A 193 -20.52 9.17 -32.77
CA LEU A 193 -21.13 8.48 -33.91
C LEU A 193 -22.62 8.15 -33.70
N GLY A 194 -23.17 8.39 -32.51
CA GLY A 194 -24.56 8.05 -32.17
C GLY A 194 -24.81 6.53 -32.04
N LEU A 195 -23.76 5.74 -31.87
CA LEU A 195 -23.79 4.27 -31.73
C LEU A 195 -23.76 3.80 -30.27
N ALA A 196 -23.80 4.73 -29.32
CA ALA A 196 -23.69 4.43 -27.90
C ALA A 196 -24.84 3.53 -27.42
N THR A 197 -24.49 2.35 -26.91
CA THR A 197 -25.46 1.41 -26.33
C THR A 197 -25.69 1.69 -24.84
N PRO A 198 -26.91 1.48 -24.30
CA PRO A 198 -27.17 1.63 -22.87
C PRO A 198 -26.27 0.73 -21.99
N GLN A 199 -25.97 -0.47 -22.48
CA GLN A 199 -25.11 -1.44 -21.81
C GLN A 199 -23.65 -0.93 -21.67
N GLN A 200 -23.14 -0.28 -22.72
CA GLN A 200 -21.81 0.33 -22.70
C GLN A 200 -21.73 1.48 -21.70
N LEU A 201 -22.75 2.34 -21.65
CA LEU A 201 -22.81 3.44 -20.69
C LEU A 201 -22.88 2.94 -19.25
N MET A 202 -23.69 1.92 -18.98
CA MET A 202 -23.77 1.30 -17.65
C MET A 202 -22.42 0.70 -17.22
N GLY A 203 -21.72 0.04 -18.15
CA GLY A 203 -20.37 -0.46 -17.91
C GLY A 203 -19.36 0.63 -17.57
N LEU A 204 -19.42 1.75 -18.31
CA LEU A 204 -18.54 2.89 -18.09
C LEU A 204 -18.77 3.53 -16.71
N VAL A 205 -20.04 3.66 -16.29
CA VAL A 205 -20.42 4.14 -14.96
C VAL A 205 -19.93 3.19 -13.87
N LEU A 206 -20.07 1.88 -14.06
CA LEU A 206 -19.59 0.89 -13.09
C LEU A 206 -18.06 0.97 -12.88
N PHE A 207 -17.31 1.14 -13.97
CA PHE A 207 -15.85 1.28 -13.91
C PHE A 207 -15.43 2.56 -13.17
N ILE A 208 -16.05 3.73 -13.45
CA ILE A 208 -15.68 4.97 -12.72
C ILE A 208 -16.03 4.86 -11.23
N VAL A 209 -17.19 4.30 -10.89
CA VAL A 209 -17.57 4.07 -9.48
C VAL A 209 -16.55 3.17 -8.79
N THR A 210 -16.04 2.14 -9.48
CA THR A 210 -14.99 1.27 -8.96
C THR A 210 -13.70 2.02 -8.67
N VAL A 211 -13.25 2.86 -9.60
CA VAL A 211 -12.07 3.70 -9.41
C VAL A 211 -12.27 4.66 -8.24
N LEU A 212 -13.42 5.32 -8.14
CA LEU A 212 -13.75 6.24 -7.05
C LEU A 212 -13.76 5.54 -5.68
N VAL A 213 -14.34 4.35 -5.58
CA VAL A 213 -14.35 3.54 -4.35
C VAL A 213 -12.93 3.11 -3.99
N MET A 214 -12.10 2.72 -4.95
CA MET A 214 -10.69 2.37 -4.69
C MET A 214 -9.89 3.57 -4.21
N VAL A 215 -10.08 4.74 -4.84
CA VAL A 215 -9.45 6.01 -4.43
C VAL A 215 -9.93 6.40 -3.03
N TRP A 216 -11.21 6.26 -2.73
CA TRP A 216 -11.77 6.50 -1.40
C TRP A 216 -11.19 5.55 -0.35
N CYS A 217 -11.06 4.26 -0.66
CA CYS A 217 -10.43 3.26 0.20
C CYS A 217 -8.95 3.59 0.45
N TRP A 218 -8.25 4.09 -0.57
CA TRP A 218 -6.88 4.55 -0.44
C TRP A 218 -6.79 5.78 0.46
N PHE A 219 -7.63 6.80 0.24
CA PHE A 219 -7.66 7.99 1.11
C PHE A 219 -8.04 7.66 2.55
N SER A 220 -9.00 6.76 2.79
CA SER A 220 -9.38 6.35 4.15
C SER A 220 -8.28 5.57 4.86
N HIS A 221 -7.45 4.83 4.12
CA HIS A 221 -6.30 4.11 4.67
C HIS A 221 -5.08 5.02 4.94
N PHE A 222 -4.80 5.99 4.07
CA PHE A 222 -3.57 6.81 4.11
C PHE A 222 -3.76 8.27 4.57
N GLY A 223 -4.98 8.68 4.97
CA GLY A 223 -5.45 10.07 5.06
C GLY A 223 -4.76 11.09 5.98
N VAL A 224 -3.53 10.86 6.46
CA VAL A 224 -2.63 11.92 6.96
C VAL A 224 -1.21 11.72 6.43
N SER A 225 -0.76 10.47 6.28
CA SER A 225 0.56 10.17 5.72
C SER A 225 0.61 10.23 4.20
N ALA A 226 -0.49 10.24 3.44
CA ALA A 226 -0.42 10.34 1.98
C ALA A 226 0.27 11.64 1.53
N GLY A 227 -0.01 12.77 2.20
CA GLY A 227 0.68 14.04 1.95
C GLY A 227 2.17 13.95 2.30
N ASP A 228 2.50 13.41 3.47
CA ASP A 228 3.88 13.27 3.95
C ASP A 228 4.69 12.18 3.24
N VAL A 229 4.05 11.13 2.70
CA VAL A 229 4.69 10.01 1.98
C VAL A 229 4.89 10.37 0.52
N VAL A 230 3.96 11.10 -0.10
CA VAL A 230 4.17 11.61 -1.47
C VAL A 230 5.21 12.72 -1.45
N THR A 231 5.13 13.68 -0.51
CA THR A 231 6.17 14.71 -0.37
C THR A 231 7.48 14.14 0.15
N GLY A 232 7.45 13.13 1.02
CA GLY A 232 8.62 12.42 1.54
C GLY A 232 9.31 11.56 0.49
N SER A 233 8.57 10.86 -0.37
CA SER A 233 9.13 10.13 -1.52
C SER A 233 9.70 11.08 -2.55
N LEU A 234 9.00 12.18 -2.86
CA LEU A 234 9.54 13.22 -3.76
C LEU A 234 10.80 13.86 -3.17
N LYS A 235 10.84 14.08 -1.85
CA LYS A 235 12.05 14.53 -1.14
C LYS A 235 13.16 13.49 -1.11
N SER A 236 12.85 12.19 -1.02
CA SER A 236 13.85 11.11 -1.05
C SER A 236 14.44 10.90 -2.44
N PHE A 237 13.65 11.10 -3.51
CA PHE A 237 14.18 11.19 -4.87
C PHE A 237 15.04 12.44 -5.08
N SER A 238 14.80 13.52 -4.31
CA SER A 238 15.68 14.69 -4.28
C SER A 238 16.83 14.59 -3.27
N ALA A 239 16.85 13.53 -2.44
CA ALA A 239 17.89 13.35 -1.44
C ALA A 239 19.20 13.14 -2.19
N ARG A 240 20.07 14.14 -2.09
CA ARG A 240 21.41 14.09 -2.66
C ARG A 240 22.10 12.85 -2.07
N PRO A 241 22.74 12.00 -2.89
CA PRO A 241 23.54 10.91 -2.35
C PRO A 241 24.51 11.51 -1.34
N VAL A 242 24.49 10.99 -0.11
CA VAL A 242 25.51 11.28 0.89
C VAL A 242 26.83 10.95 0.21
N LYS A 243 27.61 11.99 -0.08
CA LYS A 243 28.96 11.81 -0.61
C LYS A 243 29.74 11.18 0.55
N SER A 244 29.87 9.85 0.56
CA SER A 244 30.94 9.20 1.30
C SER A 244 32.23 9.73 0.69
N THR A 245 32.74 10.80 1.30
CA THR A 245 33.96 11.41 0.83
C THR A 245 35.04 10.39 1.12
N PHE A 246 35.82 9.99 0.11
CA PHE A 246 36.96 9.06 0.27
C PHE A 246 37.95 9.47 1.38
N SER A 247 37.83 10.71 1.91
CA SER A 247 38.46 11.19 3.13
C SER A 247 38.09 10.34 4.36
N ASP A 248 36.80 10.08 4.61
CA ASP A 248 36.35 9.31 5.79
C ASP A 248 36.87 7.87 5.75
N ALA A 249 36.92 7.27 4.56
CA ALA A 249 37.45 5.92 4.37
C ALA A 249 38.97 5.86 4.62
N ARG A 250 39.72 6.93 4.32
CA ARG A 250 41.17 6.99 4.61
C ARG A 250 41.45 7.32 6.06
N GLU A 251 40.62 8.14 6.68
CA GLU A 251 40.75 8.53 8.08
C GLU A 251 40.42 7.34 9.00
N THR A 252 39.35 6.60 8.69
CA THR A 252 39.07 5.32 9.37
C THR A 252 40.15 4.27 9.15
N ALA A 253 40.70 4.15 7.94
CA ALA A 253 41.83 3.24 7.69
C ALA A 253 43.09 3.63 8.48
N ARG A 254 43.40 4.93 8.60
CA ARG A 254 44.52 5.40 9.43
C ARG A 254 44.33 5.09 10.91
N LEU A 255 43.13 5.32 11.45
CA LEU A 255 42.84 5.04 12.86
C LEU A 255 42.94 3.54 13.18
N ILE A 256 42.59 2.68 12.24
CA ILE A 256 42.74 1.22 12.38
C ILE A 256 44.22 0.83 12.38
N ASP A 257 45.03 1.42 11.49
CA ASP A 257 46.46 1.12 11.39
C ASP A 257 47.22 1.60 12.65
N GLU A 258 46.90 2.79 13.15
CA GLU A 258 47.47 3.36 14.37
C GLU A 258 47.09 2.53 15.62
N ALA A 259 45.84 2.06 15.69
CA ALA A 259 45.41 1.15 16.75
C ALA A 259 46.10 -0.22 16.68
N ASN A 260 46.37 -0.74 15.47
CA ASN A 260 47.05 -2.02 15.30
C ASN A 260 48.54 -1.93 15.64
N ASP A 261 49.19 -0.81 15.32
CA ASP A 261 50.58 -0.53 15.71
C ASP A 261 50.75 -0.42 17.22
N ASP A 262 49.80 0.20 17.93
CA ASP A 262 49.81 0.28 19.40
C ASP A 262 49.65 -1.11 20.05
N VAL A 263 48.80 -1.97 19.48
CA VAL A 263 48.67 -3.37 19.93
C VAL A 263 49.98 -4.14 19.73
N HIS A 264 50.65 -3.97 18.59
CA HIS A 264 51.91 -4.65 18.33
C HIS A 264 53.05 -4.15 19.24
N ARG A 265 53.10 -2.86 19.57
CA ARG A 265 54.08 -2.34 20.55
C ARG A 265 53.86 -2.88 21.97
N HIS A 266 52.61 -3.08 22.39
CA HIS A 266 52.32 -3.62 23.72
C HIS A 266 52.47 -5.15 23.83
N VAL A 267 52.42 -5.88 22.71
CA VAL A 267 52.63 -7.33 22.68
C VAL A 267 54.12 -7.70 22.50
N GLY A 268 54.95 -6.80 21.97
CA GLY A 268 56.39 -7.03 21.76
C GLY A 268 57.29 -6.83 22.99
N ASP A 269 56.77 -6.22 24.06
CA ASP A 269 57.51 -5.92 25.31
C ASP A 269 57.22 -6.92 26.47
N GLN A 270 56.57 -8.07 26.16
CA GLN A 270 56.42 -9.22 27.08
C GLN A 270 57.27 -10.40 26.61
#